data_AF-A0A5N6VBK9-F1
#
_entry.id   AF-A0A5N6VBK9-F1
#
_cell.length_a   1.000
_cell.length_b   1.000
_cell.length_c   1.000
_cell.angle_alpha   90.00
_cell.angle_beta   90.00
_cell.angle_gamma   90.00
#
_symmetry.space_group_name_H-M   'P 1'
#
loop_
_entity.id
_entity.type
_entity.pdbx_description
1 polymer ?
#
loop_
_entity_poly.entity_id
_entity_poly.type
_entity_poly.pdbx_seq_one_letter_code
_entity_poly.pdbx_strand_id
1 'polypeptide(L)'
;MAYFLWDDEGVAQFVKYFEPELAEQFYSLPSNVERSDVFRILVAKWIGGIYGDMDTEPLRTPSSWITTDDLQSWDDSETNQTYKAAGPIRAIVGLEADCPPESDAYWRMGYAEPVQLTQWSLAAAPGHPISQTFLDRLSTNLKNTTSKKTHQKHSQEKQAALNSIDPLLLTGPAAFTAAVKEWLATTTGLRWNALSGLEDGGQSKVVGDILVLPITGFSPGRGIYGNMGSKSVDDPSARLFHHAQGSWRKTDIVVEVGKFCRTEYSLNSILVLLVRVILFIITIMRVLWFLKRLSRMVRGQSCRRLAFPLTLLIIVLSLGLYLLLAYPLANDPRLVPVAFQEARSILLVTAHPDDETLFFSPTITYRQNDANVKRSLLVISSGNYDGLGDKRQSELHSSCEQLRISKDRCVVLDIAELQDNPKQWWNEDMVKDLVSTYKEKWHVDLIITFDNGGISGHINHRSVSAGVRKYVQSTPDAPAAYMLQSTPLLRKYSSLLDLIPTSIPFAWRILKALLTTPVGRQGEHNTVHDVVPLSAYNNKALIVSSWRTYRVSRAAFSQHDSQLTIRRKDIV
;
A
#
# COMPACT_ATOMS: atom_id res chain seq x y z
N MET A 1 -27.89 29.95 -5.42
CA MET A 1 -27.73 28.95 -4.34
C MET A 1 -26.78 29.56 -3.33
N ALA A 2 -27.23 29.78 -2.09
CA ALA A 2 -26.34 30.29 -1.03
C ALA A 2 -25.61 29.10 -0.41
N TYR A 3 -24.27 29.18 -0.37
CA TYR A 3 -23.45 28.19 0.33
C TYR A 3 -23.20 28.70 1.74
N PHE A 4 -23.60 27.92 2.74
CA PHE A 4 -23.32 28.21 4.14
C PHE A 4 -22.06 27.45 4.54
N LEU A 5 -21.01 28.18 4.88
CA LEU A 5 -19.81 27.61 5.49
C LEU A 5 -19.96 27.70 7.00
N TRP A 6 -19.90 26.56 7.67
CA TRP A 6 -19.90 26.47 9.13
C TRP A 6 -18.47 26.21 9.59
N ASP A 7 -17.85 27.20 10.21
CA ASP A 7 -16.59 27.02 10.93
C ASP A 7 -16.85 26.48 12.35
N ASP A 8 -15.79 26.21 13.11
CA ASP A 8 -15.91 25.63 14.46
C ASP A 8 -16.74 26.51 15.40
N GLU A 9 -16.68 27.84 15.25
CA GLU A 9 -17.47 28.77 16.03
C GLU A 9 -18.94 28.72 15.64
N GLY A 10 -19.25 28.73 14.33
CA GLY A 10 -20.60 28.59 13.81
C GLY A 10 -21.25 27.26 14.22
N VAL A 11 -20.49 26.15 14.17
CA VAL A 11 -20.93 24.84 14.68
C VAL A 11 -21.26 24.93 16.16
N ALA A 12 -20.39 25.54 16.97
CA ALA A 12 -20.61 25.69 18.41
C ALA A 12 -21.85 26.52 18.74
N GLN A 13 -22.03 27.64 18.05
CA GLN A 13 -23.19 28.50 18.20
C GLN A 13 -24.48 27.75 17.81
N PHE A 14 -24.44 27.00 16.70
CA PHE A 14 -25.57 26.21 16.22
C PHE A 14 -25.99 25.14 17.23
N VAL A 15 -25.03 24.31 17.69
CA VAL A 15 -25.29 23.24 18.66
C VAL A 15 -25.81 23.82 19.96
N LYS A 16 -25.20 24.90 20.46
CA LYS A 16 -25.62 25.55 21.71
C LYS A 16 -27.03 26.15 21.61
N TYR A 17 -27.42 26.66 20.45
CA TYR A 17 -28.72 27.29 20.24
C TYR A 17 -29.83 26.25 20.04
N PHE A 18 -29.62 25.26 19.18
CA PHE A 18 -30.65 24.29 18.81
C PHE A 18 -30.68 23.03 19.68
N GLU A 19 -29.54 22.59 20.22
CA GLU A 19 -29.40 21.34 21.00
C GLU A 19 -28.47 21.53 22.23
N PRO A 20 -28.76 22.47 23.15
CA PRO A 20 -27.89 22.76 24.29
C PRO A 20 -27.62 21.54 25.18
N GLU A 21 -28.59 20.63 25.29
CA GLU A 21 -28.46 19.39 26.07
C GLU A 21 -27.52 18.35 25.42
N LEU A 22 -27.35 18.41 24.10
CA LEU A 22 -26.43 17.54 23.36
C LEU A 22 -25.00 18.08 23.35
N ALA A 23 -24.80 19.39 23.62
CA ALA A 23 -23.52 20.07 23.44
C ALA A 23 -22.34 19.36 24.14
N GLU A 24 -22.51 18.95 25.40
CA GLU A 24 -21.46 18.22 26.13
C GLU A 24 -21.12 16.89 25.45
N GLN A 25 -22.13 16.13 25.03
CA GLN A 25 -21.94 14.84 24.36
C GLN A 25 -21.31 15.01 22.98
N PHE A 26 -21.74 16.00 22.20
CA PHE A 26 -21.22 16.33 20.88
C PHE A 26 -19.72 16.65 20.94
N TYR A 27 -19.29 17.49 21.89
CA TYR A 27 -17.88 17.82 22.05
C TYR A 27 -17.06 16.73 22.75
N SER A 28 -17.70 15.73 23.37
CA SER A 28 -17.03 14.55 23.93
C SER A 28 -16.65 13.50 22.87
N LEU A 29 -17.16 13.63 21.63
CA LEU A 29 -16.84 12.71 20.54
C LEU A 29 -15.33 12.71 20.23
N PRO A 30 -14.73 11.53 19.98
CA PRO A 30 -13.28 11.39 19.95
C PRO A 30 -12.61 11.95 18.69
N SER A 31 -13.33 12.08 17.57
CA SER A 31 -12.80 12.61 16.31
C SER A 31 -13.64 13.75 15.71
N ASN A 32 -13.01 14.55 14.84
CA ASN A 32 -13.71 15.57 14.04
C ASN A 32 -14.68 14.95 13.03
N VAL A 33 -14.39 13.73 12.55
CA VAL A 33 -15.27 13.02 11.59
C VAL A 33 -16.60 12.71 12.25
N GLU A 34 -16.58 12.17 13.47
CA GLU A 34 -17.81 11.88 14.22
C GLU A 34 -18.60 13.15 14.54
N ARG A 35 -17.92 14.27 14.87
CA ARG A 35 -18.58 15.57 15.02
C ARG A 35 -19.25 16.01 13.72
N SER A 36 -18.60 15.83 12.57
CA SER A 36 -19.16 16.15 11.25
C SER A 36 -20.36 15.26 10.90
N ASP A 37 -20.30 13.96 11.23
CA ASP A 37 -21.39 12.99 11.07
C ASP A 37 -22.63 13.37 11.87
N VAL A 38 -22.45 13.87 13.09
CA VAL A 38 -23.58 14.34 13.90
C VAL A 38 -24.06 15.70 13.42
N PHE A 39 -23.14 16.62 13.11
CA PHE A 39 -23.50 17.98 12.72
C PHE A 39 -24.33 18.05 11.44
N ARG A 40 -24.03 17.22 10.42
CA ARG A 40 -24.85 17.15 9.21
C ARG A 40 -26.31 16.73 9.49
N ILE A 41 -26.52 15.84 10.48
CA ILE A 41 -27.86 15.42 10.90
C ILE A 41 -28.57 16.56 11.66
N LEU A 42 -27.84 17.32 12.48
CA LEU A 42 -28.37 18.51 13.17
C LEU A 42 -28.83 19.59 12.18
N VAL A 43 -28.03 19.86 11.16
CA VAL A 43 -28.39 20.80 10.08
C VAL A 43 -29.63 20.31 9.35
N ALA A 44 -29.68 19.04 8.93
CA ALA A 44 -30.85 18.47 8.27
C ALA A 44 -32.11 18.47 9.18
N LYS A 45 -31.94 18.28 10.50
CA LYS A 45 -33.04 18.33 11.47
C LYS A 45 -33.66 19.73 11.58
N TRP A 46 -32.84 20.77 11.70
CA TRP A 46 -33.36 22.11 12.05
C TRP A 46 -33.54 23.03 10.84
N ILE A 47 -32.68 22.91 9.83
CA ILE A 47 -32.73 23.71 8.59
C ILE A 47 -33.42 22.92 7.46
N GLY A 48 -33.26 21.60 7.45
CA GLY A 48 -33.70 20.76 6.33
C GLY A 48 -32.83 20.92 5.09
N GLY A 49 -33.29 20.35 3.98
CA GLY A 49 -32.61 20.41 2.69
C GLY A 49 -31.81 19.14 2.39
N ILE A 50 -30.75 19.30 1.60
CA ILE A 50 -29.93 18.20 1.08
C ILE A 50 -28.52 18.39 1.59
N TYR A 51 -27.97 17.34 2.18
CA TYR A 51 -26.57 17.24 2.54
C TYR A 51 -25.84 16.33 1.54
N GLY A 52 -24.62 16.68 1.19
CA GLY A 52 -23.68 15.84 0.46
C GLY A 52 -22.25 16.15 0.90
N ASP A 53 -21.39 15.14 0.98
CA ASP A 53 -19.96 15.34 1.22
C ASP A 53 -19.33 16.16 0.09
N MET A 54 -18.21 16.83 0.36
CA MET A 54 -17.53 17.72 -0.60
C MET A 54 -17.15 17.02 -1.92
N ASP A 55 -16.91 15.71 -1.87
CA ASP A 55 -16.58 14.87 -3.02
C ASP A 55 -17.83 14.15 -3.60
N THR A 56 -19.02 14.71 -3.38
CA THR A 56 -20.29 14.26 -3.98
C THR A 56 -20.72 15.20 -5.10
N GLU A 57 -21.06 14.63 -6.25
CA GLU A 57 -21.52 15.34 -7.44
C GLU A 57 -23.00 15.00 -7.73
N PRO A 58 -23.88 16.00 -7.92
CA PRO A 58 -25.24 15.75 -8.36
C PRO A 58 -25.29 15.42 -9.86
N LEU A 59 -25.74 14.20 -10.18
CA LEU A 59 -25.96 13.75 -11.57
C LEU A 59 -27.30 14.26 -12.13
N ARG A 60 -28.24 14.60 -11.25
CA ARG A 60 -29.52 15.23 -11.59
C ARG A 60 -29.79 16.40 -10.67
N THR A 61 -30.52 17.40 -11.18
CA THR A 61 -30.96 18.54 -10.37
C THR A 61 -31.81 18.04 -9.19
N PRO A 62 -31.54 18.49 -7.96
CA PRO A 62 -32.34 18.13 -6.77
C PRO A 62 -33.86 18.22 -6.92
N SER A 63 -34.35 19.23 -7.64
CA SER A 63 -35.78 19.42 -7.90
C SER A 63 -36.41 18.32 -8.76
N SER A 64 -35.61 17.47 -9.41
CA SER A 64 -36.07 16.34 -10.23
C SER A 64 -35.70 14.98 -9.62
N TRP A 65 -35.34 14.93 -8.33
CA TRP A 65 -34.94 13.66 -7.70
C TRP A 65 -36.11 12.70 -7.45
N ILE A 66 -37.32 13.23 -7.29
CA ILE A 66 -38.55 12.45 -7.12
C ILE A 66 -39.30 12.46 -8.44
N THR A 67 -39.55 11.27 -9.00
CA THR A 67 -40.38 11.08 -10.20
C THR A 67 -41.67 10.34 -9.84
N THR A 68 -42.64 10.28 -10.77
CA THR A 68 -43.86 9.49 -10.57
C THR A 68 -43.59 8.00 -10.40
N ASP A 69 -42.53 7.48 -11.04
CA ASP A 69 -42.14 6.07 -10.93
C ASP A 69 -41.56 5.75 -9.55
N ASP A 70 -40.89 6.71 -8.92
CA ASP A 70 -40.35 6.58 -7.56
C ASP A 70 -41.44 6.48 -6.47
N LEU A 71 -42.68 6.87 -6.81
CA LEU A 71 -43.82 6.91 -5.87
C LEU A 71 -44.80 5.75 -6.05
N GLN A 72 -44.50 4.80 -6.95
CA GLN A 72 -45.34 3.62 -7.15
C GLN A 72 -45.38 2.76 -5.87
N SER A 73 -46.53 2.15 -5.61
CA SER A 73 -46.66 1.17 -4.54
C SER A 73 -45.86 -0.08 -4.88
N TRP A 74 -45.31 -0.71 -3.85
CA TRP A 74 -44.53 -1.95 -3.99
C TRP A 74 -44.90 -2.90 -2.86
N ASP A 75 -44.74 -4.20 -3.11
CA ASP A 75 -45.08 -5.26 -2.17
C ASP A 75 -43.81 -5.90 -1.61
N ASP A 76 -43.80 -6.15 -0.30
CA ASP A 76 -42.78 -7.01 0.29
C ASP A 76 -43.01 -8.46 -0.17
N SER A 77 -42.03 -9.02 -0.88
CA SER A 77 -42.10 -10.36 -1.46
C SER A 77 -42.28 -11.49 -0.44
N GLU A 78 -41.92 -11.29 0.82
CA GLU A 78 -42.05 -12.31 1.87
C GLU A 78 -43.35 -12.18 2.66
N THR A 79 -43.77 -10.94 2.96
CA THR A 79 -44.93 -10.68 3.82
C THR A 79 -46.21 -10.34 3.03
N ASN A 80 -46.08 -10.06 1.74
CA ASN A 80 -47.13 -9.50 0.86
C ASN A 80 -47.74 -8.19 1.38
N GLN A 81 -47.02 -7.47 2.25
CA GLN A 81 -47.45 -6.15 2.71
C GLN A 81 -47.15 -5.11 1.65
N THR A 82 -48.17 -4.38 1.20
CA THR A 82 -48.04 -3.27 0.26
C THR A 82 -47.64 -1.98 0.98
N TYR A 83 -46.60 -1.33 0.49
CA TYR A 83 -46.16 0.00 0.91
C TYR A 83 -46.47 1.04 -0.17
N LYS A 84 -46.84 2.25 0.28
CA LYS A 84 -47.14 3.38 -0.60
C LYS A 84 -46.84 4.70 0.11
N ALA A 85 -46.77 5.78 -0.66
CA ALA A 85 -46.66 7.12 -0.11
C ALA A 85 -47.88 7.45 0.77
N ALA A 86 -47.64 7.93 2.00
CA ALA A 86 -48.66 8.38 2.93
C ALA A 86 -48.92 9.90 2.86
N GLY A 87 -48.21 10.60 1.97
CA GLY A 87 -48.27 12.05 1.82
C GLY A 87 -47.06 12.56 1.01
N PRO A 88 -46.75 13.87 1.09
CA PRO A 88 -45.52 14.42 0.52
C PRO A 88 -44.29 13.73 1.09
N ILE A 89 -43.30 13.44 0.24
CA ILE A 89 -42.01 12.90 0.69
C ILE A 89 -41.28 13.96 1.52
N ARG A 90 -40.91 13.59 2.74
CA ARG A 90 -40.21 14.45 3.69
C ARG A 90 -38.79 13.97 4.00
N ALA A 91 -38.39 12.80 3.53
CA ALA A 91 -37.00 12.35 3.56
C ALA A 91 -36.62 11.51 2.33
N ILE A 92 -35.39 11.68 1.87
CA ILE A 92 -34.78 10.85 0.81
C ILE A 92 -33.47 10.28 1.34
N VAL A 93 -33.36 8.97 1.32
CA VAL A 93 -32.15 8.21 1.69
C VAL A 93 -31.80 7.25 0.57
N GLY A 94 -30.54 6.81 0.48
CA GLY A 94 -30.11 5.88 -0.57
C GLY A 94 -29.27 4.74 -0.03
N LEU A 95 -29.29 3.60 -0.72
CA LEU A 95 -28.46 2.45 -0.34
C LEU A 95 -26.98 2.72 -0.64
N GLU A 96 -26.15 2.46 0.37
CA GLU A 96 -24.69 2.37 0.29
C GLU A 96 -24.24 0.92 0.03
N ALA A 97 -24.96 -0.04 0.61
CA ALA A 97 -24.74 -1.46 0.43
C ALA A 97 -26.07 -2.16 0.21
N ASP A 98 -26.08 -3.10 -0.75
CA ASP A 98 -27.23 -3.93 -1.06
C ASP A 98 -26.76 -5.37 -1.35
N CYS A 99 -26.74 -6.18 -0.29
CA CYS A 99 -26.24 -7.55 -0.31
C CYS A 99 -27.35 -8.53 0.07
N PRO A 100 -27.28 -9.79 -0.40
CA PRO A 100 -28.18 -10.83 0.07
C PRO A 100 -28.14 -10.93 1.61
N PRO A 101 -29.27 -10.78 2.32
CA PRO A 101 -29.27 -10.74 3.79
C PRO A 101 -28.70 -11.99 4.46
N GLU A 102 -28.90 -13.15 3.83
CA GLU A 102 -28.41 -14.46 4.30
C GLU A 102 -26.91 -14.69 4.00
N SER A 103 -26.26 -13.75 3.32
CA SER A 103 -24.85 -13.84 2.92
C SER A 103 -23.97 -12.96 3.78
N ASP A 104 -22.76 -13.43 4.08
CA ASP A 104 -21.69 -12.63 4.69
C ASP A 104 -20.96 -11.72 3.68
N ALA A 105 -21.55 -11.50 2.49
CA ALA A 105 -21.00 -10.62 1.45
C ALA A 105 -20.83 -9.17 1.92
N TYR A 106 -21.79 -8.62 2.67
CA TYR A 106 -21.73 -7.24 3.16
C TYR A 106 -20.55 -7.03 4.11
N TRP A 107 -20.35 -7.95 5.05
CA TRP A 107 -19.21 -7.97 5.94
C TRP A 107 -17.90 -8.11 5.16
N ARG A 108 -17.88 -8.98 4.14
CA ARG A 108 -16.73 -9.12 3.23
C ARG A 108 -16.40 -7.79 2.53
N MET A 109 -17.40 -7.04 2.12
CA MET A 109 -17.23 -5.76 1.44
C MET A 109 -17.00 -4.58 2.40
N GLY A 110 -16.98 -4.82 3.72
CA GLY A 110 -16.66 -3.80 4.73
C GLY A 110 -17.86 -2.97 5.18
N TYR A 111 -19.08 -3.46 4.96
CA TYR A 111 -20.33 -2.86 5.45
C TYR A 111 -20.77 -3.52 6.76
N ALA A 112 -21.50 -2.76 7.59
CA ALA A 112 -21.99 -3.26 8.87
C ALA A 112 -23.29 -4.06 8.74
N GLU A 113 -24.08 -3.79 7.69
CA GLU A 113 -25.38 -4.42 7.44
C GLU A 113 -25.50 -4.82 5.96
N PRO A 114 -26.28 -5.87 5.61
CA PRO A 114 -26.53 -6.28 4.23
C PRO A 114 -27.15 -5.18 3.38
N VAL A 115 -28.16 -4.52 3.94
CA VAL A 115 -28.83 -3.35 3.36
C VAL A 115 -28.46 -2.18 4.26
N GLN A 116 -27.57 -1.31 3.77
CA GLN A 116 -27.04 -0.18 4.53
C GLN A 116 -27.32 1.13 3.77
N LEU A 117 -27.72 2.18 4.48
CA LEU A 117 -27.91 3.51 3.93
C LEU A 117 -26.62 4.30 3.88
N THR A 118 -26.52 5.22 2.94
CA THR A 118 -25.50 6.27 2.94
C THR A 118 -25.76 7.26 4.08
N GLN A 119 -24.70 7.93 4.53
CA GLN A 119 -24.80 9.14 5.35
C GLN A 119 -23.98 10.32 4.79
N TRP A 120 -23.07 10.02 3.85
CA TRP A 120 -22.36 11.02 3.07
C TRP A 120 -23.29 11.80 2.12
N SER A 121 -24.54 11.35 1.92
CA SER A 121 -25.61 12.13 1.30
C SER A 121 -26.99 11.70 1.82
N LEU A 122 -27.88 12.68 2.01
CA LEU A 122 -29.28 12.51 2.42
C LEU A 122 -30.09 13.80 2.19
N ALA A 123 -31.41 13.69 2.15
CA ALA A 123 -32.32 14.83 2.18
C ALA A 123 -33.39 14.67 3.25
N ALA A 124 -33.72 15.74 3.96
CA ALA A 124 -34.83 15.72 4.91
C ALA A 124 -35.50 17.10 5.02
N ALA A 125 -36.82 17.10 5.23
CA ALA A 125 -37.54 18.27 5.68
C ALA A 125 -37.18 18.59 7.15
N PRO A 126 -37.22 19.87 7.56
CA PRO A 126 -37.01 20.22 8.95
C PRO A 126 -37.97 19.45 9.88
N GLY A 127 -37.43 18.98 11.01
CA GLY A 127 -38.17 18.25 12.03
C GLY A 127 -38.56 16.83 11.63
N HIS A 128 -37.97 16.23 10.59
CA HIS A 128 -38.26 14.83 10.27
C HIS A 128 -37.80 13.89 11.40
N PRO A 129 -38.63 12.94 11.86
CA PRO A 129 -38.32 12.16 13.07
C PRO A 129 -37.06 11.29 13.01
N ILE A 130 -36.64 10.82 11.82
CA ILE A 130 -35.42 10.00 11.69
C ILE A 130 -34.17 10.69 12.25
N SER A 131 -34.10 12.02 12.15
CA SER A 131 -32.98 12.78 12.70
C SER A 131 -33.02 12.79 14.23
N GLN A 132 -34.20 12.92 14.84
CA GLN A 132 -34.35 12.79 16.30
C GLN A 132 -34.01 11.38 16.76
N THR A 133 -34.52 10.35 16.09
CA THR A 133 -34.22 8.94 16.39
C THR A 133 -32.72 8.68 16.38
N PHE A 134 -31.98 9.25 15.41
CA PHE A 134 -30.52 9.15 15.37
C PHE A 134 -29.86 9.78 16.62
N LEU A 135 -30.27 10.99 17.01
CA LEU A 135 -29.72 11.68 18.18
C LEU A 135 -30.05 10.98 19.51
N ASP A 136 -31.25 10.42 19.63
CA ASP A 136 -31.69 9.67 20.82
C ASP A 136 -30.87 8.38 20.97
N ARG A 137 -30.65 7.67 19.86
CA ARG A 137 -29.80 6.48 19.81
C ARG A 137 -28.35 6.81 20.14
N LEU A 138 -27.80 7.87 19.56
CA LEU A 138 -26.44 8.34 19.87
C LEU A 138 -26.31 8.64 21.37
N SER A 139 -27.23 9.42 21.93
CA SER A 139 -27.24 9.79 23.35
C SER A 139 -27.34 8.56 24.24
N THR A 140 -28.18 7.59 23.88
CA THR A 140 -28.34 6.32 24.60
C THR A 140 -27.06 5.49 24.54
N ASN A 141 -26.42 5.39 23.37
CA ASN A 141 -25.17 4.65 23.19
C ASN A 141 -24.02 5.28 24.00
N LEU A 142 -23.91 6.61 24.01
CA LEU A 142 -22.92 7.32 24.81
C LEU A 142 -23.18 7.10 26.30
N LYS A 143 -24.41 7.27 26.78
CA LYS A 143 -24.79 7.02 28.19
C LYS A 143 -24.50 5.58 28.62
N ASN A 144 -24.88 4.58 27.81
CA ASN A 144 -24.63 3.18 28.10
C ASN A 144 -23.14 2.83 28.15
N THR A 145 -22.33 3.43 27.28
CA THR A 145 -20.87 3.27 27.27
C THR A 145 -20.25 3.87 28.54
N THR A 146 -20.80 4.98 29.03
CA THR A 146 -20.36 5.61 30.28
C THR A 146 -20.83 4.88 31.54
N SER A 147 -22.01 4.25 31.54
CA SER A 147 -22.59 3.55 32.70
C SER A 147 -22.07 2.13 32.90
N LYS A 148 -21.69 1.39 31.84
CA LYS A 148 -21.16 0.01 31.94
C LYS A 148 -19.78 -0.10 32.61
N LYS A 149 -19.10 1.01 32.91
CA LYS A 149 -17.76 1.02 33.56
C LYS A 149 -17.68 1.89 34.83
N THR A 150 -18.82 2.16 35.47
CA THR A 150 -18.91 3.00 36.69
C THR A 150 -18.42 2.34 37.98
N HIS A 151 -17.39 1.49 37.93
CA HIS A 151 -16.67 1.04 39.12
C HIS A 151 -15.26 1.64 39.28
N GLN A 152 -14.74 2.41 38.30
CA GLN A 152 -13.43 3.06 38.46
C GLN A 152 -13.42 4.51 37.94
N LYS A 153 -12.84 5.39 38.75
CA LYS A 153 -13.08 6.84 38.81
C LYS A 153 -12.02 7.64 38.04
N HIS A 154 -11.62 7.20 36.84
CA HIS A 154 -10.61 7.89 36.04
C HIS A 154 -11.12 8.34 34.66
N SER A 155 -11.08 9.66 34.44
CA SER A 155 -11.51 10.35 33.21
C SER A 155 -10.73 9.91 31.96
N GLN A 156 -9.48 9.47 32.10
CA GLN A 156 -8.66 9.00 30.98
C GLN A 156 -9.14 7.65 30.40
N GLU A 157 -9.68 6.75 31.21
CA GLU A 157 -10.19 5.45 30.73
C GLU A 157 -11.55 5.59 30.03
N LYS A 158 -12.35 6.58 30.41
CA LYS A 158 -13.61 6.94 29.75
C LYS A 158 -13.36 7.39 28.31
N GLN A 159 -12.33 8.22 28.09
CA GLN A 159 -11.91 8.66 26.76
C GLN A 159 -11.32 7.49 25.94
N ALA A 160 -10.52 6.61 26.56
CA ALA A 160 -9.96 5.44 25.89
C ALA A 160 -11.04 4.44 25.41
N ALA A 161 -12.16 4.31 26.13
CA ALA A 161 -13.29 3.48 25.72
C ALA A 161 -14.05 4.06 24.53
N LEU A 162 -14.29 5.37 24.50
CA LEU A 162 -14.91 6.06 23.36
C LEU A 162 -14.02 5.98 22.11
N ASN A 163 -12.70 6.17 22.27
CA ASN A 163 -11.72 6.05 21.20
C ASN A 163 -11.64 4.64 20.56
N SER A 164 -12.24 3.61 21.17
CA SER A 164 -12.19 2.23 20.70
C SER A 164 -13.40 1.79 19.85
N ILE A 165 -14.43 2.64 19.74
CA ILE A 165 -15.62 2.36 18.95
C ILE A 165 -15.36 2.85 17.52
N ASP A 166 -15.65 2.00 16.52
CA ASP A 166 -15.54 2.36 15.11
C ASP A 166 -16.50 3.53 14.79
N PRO A 167 -16.00 4.67 14.25
CA PRO A 167 -16.84 5.80 13.85
C PRO A 167 -18.02 5.40 12.95
N LEU A 168 -17.84 4.40 12.08
CA LEU A 168 -18.91 3.91 11.20
C LEU A 168 -20.12 3.38 11.99
N LEU A 169 -19.88 2.79 13.16
CA LEU A 169 -20.89 2.21 14.04
C LEU A 169 -21.47 3.22 15.03
N LEU A 170 -20.70 4.24 15.44
CA LEU A 170 -21.14 5.21 16.44
C LEU A 170 -21.93 6.38 15.84
N THR A 171 -21.39 7.01 14.79
CA THR A 171 -21.98 8.20 14.17
C THR A 171 -22.19 8.06 12.68
N GLY A 172 -21.50 7.12 12.03
CA GLY A 172 -21.46 6.96 10.59
C GLY A 172 -22.69 6.29 9.94
N PRO A 173 -22.54 5.77 8.70
CA PRO A 173 -23.63 5.16 7.93
C PRO A 173 -24.38 4.03 8.63
N ALA A 174 -23.71 3.19 9.44
CA ALA A 174 -24.39 2.11 10.15
C ALA A 174 -25.27 2.64 11.29
N ALA A 175 -24.82 3.68 12.00
CA ALA A 175 -25.62 4.34 13.04
C ALA A 175 -26.87 5.01 12.46
N PHE A 176 -26.71 5.70 11.32
CA PHE A 176 -27.82 6.31 10.58
C PHE A 176 -28.80 5.27 10.05
N THR A 177 -28.29 4.19 9.46
CA THR A 177 -29.07 3.03 9.02
C THR A 177 -29.93 2.48 10.15
N ALA A 178 -29.35 2.28 11.34
CA ALA A 178 -30.07 1.75 12.48
C ALA A 178 -31.19 2.68 12.97
N ALA A 179 -31.01 4.01 12.88
CA ALA A 179 -32.04 4.98 13.24
C ALA A 179 -33.24 4.97 12.28
N VAL A 180 -32.97 4.94 10.97
CA VAL A 180 -34.04 4.85 9.95
C VAL A 180 -34.75 3.51 10.03
N LYS A 181 -33.99 2.42 10.24
CA LYS A 181 -34.52 1.05 10.43
C LYS A 181 -35.47 0.97 11.62
N GLU A 182 -35.08 1.51 12.77
CA GLU A 182 -35.94 1.57 13.96
C GLU A 182 -37.21 2.37 13.68
N TRP A 183 -37.07 3.58 13.12
CA TRP A 183 -38.22 4.43 12.81
C TRP A 183 -39.24 3.74 11.89
N LEU A 184 -38.78 3.18 10.77
CA LEU A 184 -39.66 2.52 9.80
C LEU A 184 -40.26 1.22 10.36
N ALA A 185 -39.47 0.41 11.07
CA ALA A 185 -40.00 -0.81 11.70
C ALA A 185 -41.10 -0.49 12.72
N THR A 186 -40.92 0.54 13.56
CA THR A 186 -41.89 0.92 14.58
C THR A 186 -43.13 1.59 14.00
N THR A 187 -43.00 2.41 12.96
CA THR A 187 -44.12 3.21 12.44
C THR A 187 -44.92 2.51 11.34
N THR A 188 -44.30 1.62 10.57
CA THR A 188 -44.95 0.97 9.42
C THR A 188 -44.89 -0.56 9.46
N GLY A 189 -44.16 -1.14 10.41
CA GLY A 189 -43.92 -2.59 10.46
C GLY A 189 -42.92 -3.08 9.41
N LEU A 190 -42.14 -2.17 8.79
CA LEU A 190 -41.24 -2.51 7.69
C LEU A 190 -40.24 -3.60 8.07
N ARG A 191 -40.22 -4.67 7.28
CA ARG A 191 -39.11 -5.62 7.23
C ARG A 191 -37.95 -4.98 6.49
N TRP A 192 -36.88 -4.64 7.20
CA TRP A 192 -35.75 -3.88 6.65
C TRP A 192 -35.18 -4.45 5.34
N ASN A 193 -35.03 -5.78 5.28
CA ASN A 193 -34.46 -6.46 4.11
C ASN A 193 -35.35 -6.39 2.86
N ALA A 194 -36.64 -6.07 3.02
CA ALA A 194 -37.53 -5.81 1.89
C ALA A 194 -37.11 -4.56 1.08
N LEU A 195 -36.19 -3.74 1.62
CA LEU A 195 -35.65 -2.58 0.89
C LEU A 195 -34.62 -2.95 -0.19
N SER A 196 -34.08 -4.18 -0.19
CA SER A 196 -33.09 -4.63 -1.19
C SER A 196 -33.63 -4.51 -2.62
N GLY A 197 -32.80 -4.02 -3.54
CA GLY A 197 -33.12 -3.90 -4.96
C GLY A 197 -32.63 -5.08 -5.81
N LEU A 198 -32.07 -6.13 -5.18
CA LEU A 198 -31.42 -7.22 -5.91
C LEU A 198 -32.38 -8.06 -6.74
N GLU A 199 -33.65 -8.15 -6.35
CA GLU A 199 -34.66 -9.01 -6.99
C GLU A 199 -35.70 -8.25 -7.82
N ASP A 200 -35.76 -6.92 -7.71
CA ASP A 200 -36.74 -6.05 -8.39
C ASP A 200 -36.12 -5.11 -9.43
N GLY A 201 -34.83 -5.30 -9.75
CA GLY A 201 -34.11 -4.49 -10.72
C GLY A 201 -33.70 -3.12 -10.20
N GLY A 202 -33.69 -2.91 -8.88
CA GLY A 202 -33.34 -1.66 -8.23
C GLY A 202 -34.51 -0.68 -8.22
N GLN A 203 -35.70 -1.15 -7.82
CA GLN A 203 -36.86 -0.29 -7.67
C GLN A 203 -36.70 0.66 -6.47
N SER A 204 -37.05 1.94 -6.66
CA SER A 204 -37.19 2.91 -5.56
C SER A 204 -38.34 2.52 -4.64
N LYS A 205 -38.14 2.63 -3.33
CA LYS A 205 -39.10 2.16 -2.33
C LYS A 205 -39.57 3.29 -1.43
N VAL A 206 -40.84 3.64 -1.59
CA VAL A 206 -41.50 4.60 -0.70
C VAL A 206 -42.10 3.87 0.51
N VAL A 207 -41.85 4.38 1.71
CA VAL A 207 -42.43 3.87 2.96
C VAL A 207 -42.89 5.08 3.79
N GLY A 208 -44.20 5.32 3.81
CA GLY A 208 -44.76 6.50 4.47
C GLY A 208 -44.39 7.78 3.74
N ASP A 209 -43.63 8.66 4.39
CA ASP A 209 -43.09 9.91 3.84
C ASP A 209 -41.58 9.83 3.51
N ILE A 210 -40.99 8.63 3.54
CA ILE A 210 -39.58 8.39 3.21
C ILE A 210 -39.47 7.71 1.85
N LEU A 211 -38.64 8.27 0.97
CA LEU A 211 -38.21 7.63 -0.27
C LEU A 211 -36.82 7.01 -0.07
N VAL A 212 -36.73 5.69 -0.23
CA VAL A 212 -35.46 4.93 -0.23
C VAL A 212 -35.06 4.65 -1.67
N LEU A 213 -33.97 5.26 -2.10
CA LEU A 213 -33.40 5.07 -3.42
C LEU A 213 -32.53 3.80 -3.47
N PRO A 214 -32.56 3.04 -4.58
CA PRO A 214 -31.74 1.85 -4.76
C PRO A 214 -30.26 2.22 -4.77
N ILE A 215 -29.38 1.22 -4.76
CA ILE A 215 -27.93 1.46 -4.78
C ILE A 215 -27.50 2.31 -5.97
N THR A 216 -28.12 2.15 -7.15
CA THR A 216 -27.85 2.99 -8.33
C THR A 216 -28.21 4.45 -8.11
N GLY A 217 -29.21 4.75 -7.27
CA GLY A 217 -29.68 6.10 -7.04
C GLY A 217 -28.59 6.98 -6.42
N PHE A 218 -27.97 6.51 -5.34
CA PHE A 218 -26.94 7.26 -4.64
C PHE A 218 -25.53 6.74 -4.92
N SER A 219 -25.32 5.44 -5.11
CA SER A 219 -24.01 4.83 -5.34
C SER A 219 -23.84 4.16 -6.72
N PRO A 220 -24.11 4.85 -7.86
CA PRO A 220 -23.95 4.29 -9.20
C PRO A 220 -22.48 4.14 -9.60
N GLY A 221 -22.24 3.45 -10.72
CA GLY A 221 -20.93 3.36 -11.36
C GLY A 221 -19.94 2.46 -10.62
N ARG A 222 -20.42 1.57 -9.75
CA ARG A 222 -19.55 0.59 -9.10
C ARG A 222 -19.02 -0.43 -10.10
N GLY A 223 -17.76 -0.83 -9.93
CA GLY A 223 -17.10 -1.81 -10.78
C GLY A 223 -17.71 -3.21 -10.68
N ILE A 224 -17.21 -4.16 -11.48
CA ILE A 224 -17.80 -5.49 -11.66
C ILE A 224 -17.84 -6.32 -10.35
N TYR A 225 -16.85 -6.17 -9.48
CA TYR A 225 -16.80 -6.88 -8.19
C TYR A 225 -17.45 -6.07 -7.07
N GLY A 226 -18.38 -6.71 -6.34
CA GLY A 226 -19.11 -6.04 -5.26
C GLY A 226 -20.07 -4.95 -5.74
N ASN A 227 -20.51 -5.05 -7.01
CA ASN A 227 -21.39 -4.06 -7.63
C ASN A 227 -22.76 -3.96 -6.94
N MET A 228 -23.23 -5.03 -6.27
CA MET A 228 -24.49 -5.02 -5.50
C MET A 228 -25.71 -4.59 -6.34
N GLY A 229 -25.67 -4.80 -7.66
CA GLY A 229 -26.72 -4.37 -8.59
C GLY A 229 -26.63 -2.91 -9.04
N SER A 230 -25.58 -2.16 -8.68
CA SER A 230 -25.39 -0.78 -9.15
C SER A 230 -25.23 -0.73 -10.68
N LYS A 231 -25.92 0.23 -11.29
CA LYS A 231 -25.87 0.48 -12.74
C LYS A 231 -24.95 1.66 -13.04
N SER A 232 -24.79 2.01 -14.31
CA SER A 232 -23.95 3.12 -14.76
C SER A 232 -24.35 4.45 -14.11
N VAL A 233 -23.42 5.39 -14.06
CA VAL A 233 -23.69 6.79 -13.67
C VAL A 233 -24.68 7.49 -14.61
N ASP A 234 -24.82 7.00 -15.85
CA ASP A 234 -25.78 7.51 -16.83
C ASP A 234 -27.19 6.88 -16.69
N ASP A 235 -27.38 5.96 -15.74
CA ASP A 235 -28.67 5.31 -15.55
C ASP A 235 -29.74 6.33 -15.10
N PRO A 236 -30.98 6.29 -15.64
CA PRO A 236 -32.03 7.24 -15.27
C PRO A 236 -32.39 7.26 -13.77
N SER A 237 -32.09 6.19 -13.04
CA SER A 237 -32.28 6.12 -11.59
C SER A 237 -31.15 6.81 -10.80
N ALA A 238 -29.99 7.06 -11.40
CA ALA A 238 -28.87 7.74 -10.74
C ALA A 238 -29.23 9.20 -10.36
N ARG A 239 -28.80 9.65 -9.18
CA ARG A 239 -29.02 11.00 -8.64
C ARG A 239 -27.72 11.67 -8.24
N LEU A 240 -26.80 10.91 -7.68
CA LEU A 240 -25.53 11.37 -7.13
C LEU A 240 -24.38 10.45 -7.54
N PHE A 241 -23.18 10.98 -7.61
CA PHE A 241 -21.94 10.23 -7.75
C PHE A 241 -20.95 10.65 -6.66
N HIS A 242 -20.40 9.69 -5.94
CA HIS A 242 -19.43 9.93 -4.87
C HIS A 242 -18.02 9.58 -5.35
N HIS A 243 -17.11 10.55 -5.35
CA HIS A 243 -15.76 10.41 -5.89
C HIS A 243 -14.80 9.63 -4.98
N ALA A 244 -15.19 9.38 -3.71
CA ALA A 244 -14.46 8.54 -2.76
C ALA A 244 -12.99 8.98 -2.55
N GLN A 245 -12.74 10.29 -2.52
CA GLN A 245 -11.38 10.87 -2.50
C GLN A 245 -10.66 10.66 -1.16
N GLY A 246 -11.39 10.26 -0.11
CA GLY A 246 -10.84 9.54 1.05
C GLY A 246 -9.80 10.29 1.90
N SER A 247 -9.73 11.62 1.81
CA SER A 247 -8.66 12.47 2.38
C SER A 247 -8.54 12.43 3.91
N TRP A 248 -9.50 11.84 4.63
CA TRP A 248 -9.52 11.72 6.10
C TRP A 248 -9.14 10.33 6.64
N ARG A 249 -8.97 9.31 5.79
CA ARG A 249 -8.65 7.94 6.25
C ARG A 249 -7.21 7.85 6.75
N LYS A 250 -7.01 7.79 8.07
CA LYS A 250 -5.77 7.21 8.62
C LYS A 250 -5.73 5.74 8.24
N THR A 251 -4.65 5.30 7.60
CA THR A 251 -4.44 3.88 7.24
C THR A 251 -4.38 3.02 8.50
N ASP A 252 -5.44 2.27 8.79
CA ASP A 252 -5.45 1.21 9.80
C ASP A 252 -5.14 -0.13 9.12
N ILE A 253 -3.96 -0.68 9.45
CA ILE A 253 -3.44 -1.92 8.86
C ILE A 253 -4.38 -3.10 9.12
N VAL A 254 -5.11 -3.15 10.23
CA VAL A 254 -6.02 -4.27 10.56
C VAL A 254 -7.25 -4.24 9.67
N VAL A 255 -7.78 -3.05 9.41
CA VAL A 255 -8.94 -2.84 8.55
C VAL A 255 -8.59 -3.09 7.08
N GLU A 256 -7.43 -2.61 6.63
CA GLU A 256 -6.94 -2.80 5.25
C GLU A 256 -6.53 -4.24 4.96
N VAL A 257 -5.88 -4.93 5.91
CA VAL A 257 -5.61 -6.38 5.81
C VAL A 257 -6.91 -7.18 5.85
N GLY A 258 -7.89 -6.75 6.66
CA GLY A 258 -9.21 -7.36 6.65
C GLY A 258 -9.89 -7.22 5.29
N LYS A 259 -9.90 -6.04 4.67
CA LYS A 259 -10.48 -5.80 3.34
C LYS A 259 -9.79 -6.67 2.28
N PHE A 260 -8.46 -6.72 2.31
CA PHE A 260 -7.66 -7.57 1.43
C PHE A 260 -8.02 -9.06 1.55
N CYS A 261 -8.11 -9.61 2.78
CA CYS A 261 -8.54 -11.00 3.00
C CYS A 261 -9.99 -11.28 2.55
N ARG A 262 -10.83 -10.25 2.43
CA ARG A 262 -12.25 -10.37 2.12
C ARG A 262 -12.59 -10.21 0.62
N THR A 263 -11.66 -9.72 -0.20
CA THR A 263 -11.91 -9.44 -1.64
C THR A 263 -11.41 -10.55 -2.57
N GLU A 264 -10.45 -11.40 -2.16
CA GLU A 264 -9.82 -12.41 -3.04
C GLU A 264 -10.59 -13.74 -3.21
N TYR A 265 -11.72 -13.96 -2.54
CA TYR A 265 -12.54 -15.16 -2.74
C TYR A 265 -13.61 -14.94 -3.82
N SER A 266 -13.19 -14.73 -5.08
CA SER A 266 -14.10 -14.71 -6.26
C SER A 266 -13.39 -15.13 -7.57
N LEU A 267 -13.35 -16.45 -7.77
CA LEU A 267 -13.36 -17.27 -9.00
C LEU A 267 -12.48 -16.95 -10.24
N ASN A 268 -11.65 -17.98 -10.56
CA ASN A 268 -11.44 -18.65 -11.86
C ASN A 268 -10.01 -18.68 -12.43
N SER A 269 -9.18 -19.53 -11.82
CA SER A 269 -8.11 -20.30 -12.49
C SER A 269 -7.84 -21.56 -11.66
N ILE A 270 -8.87 -22.40 -11.59
CA ILE A 270 -9.06 -23.41 -10.55
C ILE A 270 -7.92 -24.45 -10.53
N LEU A 271 -7.33 -24.87 -11.65
CA LEU A 271 -6.41 -26.02 -11.61
C LEU A 271 -4.95 -25.68 -11.22
N VAL A 272 -4.45 -24.51 -11.60
CA VAL A 272 -3.05 -24.09 -11.31
C VAL A 272 -2.96 -23.37 -9.97
N LEU A 273 -4.05 -22.68 -9.58
CA LEU A 273 -4.15 -22.01 -8.28
C LEU A 273 -4.55 -22.98 -7.17
N LEU A 274 -5.37 -24.03 -7.38
CA LEU A 274 -5.67 -25.01 -6.32
C LEU A 274 -4.40 -25.70 -5.81
N VAL A 275 -3.46 -26.08 -6.67
CA VAL A 275 -2.23 -26.76 -6.21
C VAL A 275 -1.36 -25.80 -5.39
N ARG A 276 -1.26 -24.53 -5.79
CA ARG A 276 -0.46 -23.51 -5.10
C ARG A 276 -1.14 -22.97 -3.83
N VAL A 277 -2.46 -22.83 -3.83
CA VAL A 277 -3.28 -22.35 -2.71
C VAL A 277 -3.61 -23.46 -1.73
N ILE A 278 -3.76 -24.73 -2.14
CA ILE A 278 -3.82 -25.85 -1.19
C ILE A 278 -2.46 -26.00 -0.49
N LEU A 279 -1.34 -25.91 -1.21
CA LEU A 279 -0.02 -25.89 -0.57
C LEU A 279 0.15 -24.66 0.33
N PHE A 280 -0.35 -23.49 -0.04
CA PHE A 280 -0.21 -22.26 0.74
C PHE A 280 -1.19 -22.16 1.92
N ILE A 281 -2.45 -22.60 1.79
CA ILE A 281 -3.46 -22.69 2.86
C ILE A 281 -3.14 -23.84 3.80
N ILE A 282 -2.65 -25.00 3.32
CA ILE A 282 -2.11 -26.03 4.23
C ILE A 282 -0.90 -25.47 4.97
N THR A 283 -0.07 -24.64 4.34
CA THR A 283 1.07 -24.00 5.01
C THR A 283 0.62 -22.90 5.98
N ILE A 284 -0.37 -22.07 5.66
CA ILE A 284 -0.90 -21.00 6.53
C ILE A 284 -1.75 -21.57 7.65
N MET A 285 -2.61 -22.56 7.40
CA MET A 285 -3.35 -23.25 8.45
C MET A 285 -2.40 -24.04 9.34
N ARG A 286 -1.33 -24.64 8.79
CA ARG A 286 -0.27 -25.24 9.62
C ARG A 286 0.52 -24.18 10.37
N VAL A 287 0.79 -23.00 9.80
CA VAL A 287 1.48 -21.89 10.47
C VAL A 287 0.58 -21.24 11.53
N LEU A 288 -0.72 -21.05 11.30
CA LEU A 288 -1.70 -20.51 12.26
C LEU A 288 -2.03 -21.53 13.35
N TRP A 289 -2.13 -22.81 13.01
CA TRP A 289 -2.22 -23.89 13.98
C TRP A 289 -0.93 -24.01 14.79
N PHE A 290 0.23 -23.86 14.15
CA PHE A 290 1.54 -23.82 14.79
C PHE A 290 1.73 -22.57 15.64
N LEU A 291 1.22 -21.40 15.25
CA LEU A 291 1.22 -20.14 16.00
C LEU A 291 0.24 -20.19 17.18
N LYS A 292 -0.96 -20.78 17.01
CA LYS A 292 -1.89 -21.09 18.11
C LYS A 292 -1.31 -22.15 19.06
N ARG A 293 -0.56 -23.13 18.54
CA ARG A 293 0.17 -24.14 19.34
C ARG A 293 1.40 -23.53 20.01
N LEU A 294 2.09 -22.58 19.37
CA LEU A 294 3.17 -21.78 19.93
C LEU A 294 2.62 -20.92 21.08
N SER A 295 1.53 -20.19 20.88
CA SER A 295 0.93 -19.34 21.94
C SER A 295 0.45 -20.15 23.15
N ARG A 296 -0.01 -21.39 22.92
CA ARG A 296 -0.36 -22.34 23.98
C ARG A 296 0.87 -22.99 24.63
N MET A 297 1.96 -23.21 23.91
CA MET A 297 3.25 -23.70 24.42
C MET A 297 4.05 -22.63 25.18
N VAL A 298 3.93 -21.35 24.78
CA VAL A 298 4.56 -20.18 25.40
C VAL A 298 4.00 -19.93 26.81
N ARG A 299 2.78 -20.41 27.10
CA ARG A 299 2.12 -20.26 28.41
C ARG A 299 2.65 -21.23 29.49
N GLY A 300 3.78 -21.92 29.26
CA GLY A 300 4.36 -22.76 30.32
C GLY A 300 5.65 -23.54 30.04
N GLN A 301 6.44 -23.26 28.99
CA GLN A 301 7.65 -24.05 28.71
C GLN A 301 8.91 -23.24 28.38
N SER A 302 10.08 -23.77 28.79
CA SER A 302 11.42 -23.18 28.69
C SER A 302 11.80 -22.69 27.28
N CYS A 303 12.41 -21.49 27.20
CA CYS A 303 12.88 -20.80 25.98
C CYS A 303 13.58 -21.70 24.95
N ARG A 304 14.27 -22.77 25.37
CA ARG A 304 14.98 -23.70 24.48
C ARG A 304 14.07 -24.44 23.50
N ARG A 305 12.79 -24.68 23.83
CA ARG A 305 11.85 -25.39 22.93
C ARG A 305 11.20 -24.49 21.88
N LEU A 306 11.29 -23.17 22.02
CA LEU A 306 10.80 -22.18 21.06
C LEU A 306 11.88 -21.67 20.09
N ALA A 307 13.16 -21.91 20.40
CA ALA A 307 14.26 -21.51 19.54
C ALA A 307 14.27 -22.25 18.19
N PHE A 308 14.14 -23.58 18.20
CA PHE A 308 14.11 -24.39 16.98
C PHE A 308 13.02 -23.99 15.97
N PRO A 309 11.73 -23.86 16.36
CA PRO A 309 10.69 -23.49 15.41
C PRO A 309 10.86 -22.07 14.84
N LEU A 310 11.39 -21.15 15.65
CA LEU A 310 11.67 -19.78 15.21
C LEU A 310 12.85 -19.73 14.22
N THR A 311 13.93 -20.45 14.49
CA THR A 311 15.07 -20.57 13.58
C THR A 311 14.65 -21.18 12.25
N LEU A 312 13.82 -22.22 12.27
CA LEU A 312 13.30 -22.83 11.04
C LEU A 312 12.45 -21.84 10.23
N LEU A 313 11.58 -21.07 10.89
CA LEU A 313 10.77 -20.05 10.23
C LEU A 313 11.63 -18.98 9.54
N ILE A 314 12.69 -18.51 10.20
CA ILE A 314 13.62 -17.52 9.66
C ILE A 314 14.33 -18.05 8.42
N ILE A 315 14.79 -19.31 8.44
CA ILE A 315 15.45 -19.95 7.29
C ILE A 315 14.47 -20.07 6.12
N VAL A 316 13.25 -20.55 6.38
CA VAL A 316 12.22 -20.71 5.34
C VAL A 316 11.83 -19.35 4.75
N LEU A 317 11.66 -18.32 5.57
CA LEU A 317 11.35 -16.97 5.10
C LEU A 317 12.48 -16.40 4.23
N SER A 318 13.74 -16.58 4.65
CA SER A 318 14.90 -16.11 3.90
C SER A 318 15.01 -16.80 2.54
N LEU A 319 14.80 -18.12 2.49
CA LEU A 319 14.80 -18.88 1.24
C LEU A 319 13.61 -18.50 0.33
N GLY A 320 12.42 -18.31 0.91
CA GLY A 320 11.24 -17.86 0.19
C GLY A 320 11.43 -16.48 -0.43
N LEU A 321 11.97 -15.53 0.32
CA LEU A 321 12.33 -14.19 -0.19
C LEU A 321 13.38 -14.27 -1.30
N TYR A 322 14.42 -15.09 -1.15
CA TYR A 322 15.40 -15.30 -2.20
C TYR A 322 14.76 -15.80 -3.49
N LEU A 323 13.96 -16.86 -3.41
CA LEU A 323 13.29 -17.45 -4.58
C LEU A 323 12.32 -16.47 -5.23
N LEU A 324 11.66 -15.61 -4.45
CA LEU A 324 10.75 -14.59 -4.97
C LEU A 324 11.49 -13.44 -5.67
N LEU A 325 12.51 -12.87 -5.02
CA LEU A 325 13.20 -11.66 -5.48
C LEU A 325 14.19 -11.94 -6.61
N ALA A 326 14.85 -13.11 -6.59
CA ALA A 326 15.86 -13.46 -7.59
C ALA A 326 15.26 -14.01 -8.89
N TYR A 327 13.95 -14.30 -8.92
CA TYR A 327 13.29 -14.96 -10.06
C TYR A 327 11.99 -14.23 -10.49
N PRO A 328 10.79 -14.44 -9.91
CA PRO A 328 9.57 -13.74 -10.35
C PRO A 328 9.70 -12.21 -10.37
N LEU A 329 10.31 -11.61 -9.34
CA LEU A 329 10.37 -10.16 -9.19
C LEU A 329 11.70 -9.55 -9.63
N ALA A 330 12.59 -10.33 -10.25
CA ALA A 330 13.96 -9.91 -10.56
C ALA A 330 14.05 -8.69 -11.51
N ASN A 331 13.02 -8.46 -12.31
CA ASN A 331 12.94 -7.34 -13.28
C ASN A 331 11.68 -6.49 -13.09
N ASP A 332 11.08 -6.51 -11.89
CA ASP A 332 9.93 -5.66 -11.62
C ASP A 332 10.37 -4.19 -11.51
N PRO A 333 9.76 -3.24 -12.26
CA PRO A 333 10.19 -1.83 -12.29
C PRO A 333 10.02 -1.07 -10.97
N ARG A 334 9.26 -1.61 -10.02
CA ARG A 334 9.12 -1.05 -8.68
C ARG A 334 10.32 -1.39 -7.79
N LEU A 335 10.97 -2.53 -8.06
CA LEU A 335 12.17 -2.97 -7.33
C LEU A 335 13.46 -2.60 -8.07
N VAL A 336 13.47 -2.73 -9.38
CA VAL A 336 14.59 -2.40 -10.25
C VAL A 336 14.16 -1.25 -11.17
N PRO A 337 14.50 0.00 -10.85
CA PRO A 337 14.00 1.19 -11.54
C PRO A 337 14.21 1.22 -13.04
N VAL A 338 13.44 2.07 -13.72
CA VAL A 338 13.51 2.27 -15.18
C VAL A 338 14.93 2.61 -15.64
N ALA A 339 15.67 3.40 -14.86
CA ALA A 339 17.07 3.70 -15.14
C ALA A 339 17.95 2.44 -15.29
N PHE A 340 17.69 1.37 -14.54
CA PHE A 340 18.38 0.08 -14.71
C PHE A 340 17.82 -0.72 -15.90
N GLN A 341 16.51 -0.68 -16.11
CA GLN A 341 15.86 -1.50 -17.15
C GLN A 341 16.06 -0.97 -18.57
N GLU A 342 16.22 0.34 -18.73
CA GLU A 342 16.37 0.98 -20.04
C GLU A 342 17.82 1.29 -20.39
N ALA A 343 18.73 1.33 -19.41
CA ALA A 343 20.15 1.56 -19.63
C ALA A 343 20.73 0.58 -20.66
N ARG A 344 21.49 1.14 -21.61
CA ARG A 344 22.24 0.42 -22.64
C ARG A 344 23.73 0.47 -22.38
N SER A 345 24.22 1.42 -21.56
CA SER A 345 25.64 1.65 -21.32
C SER A 345 25.89 1.92 -19.84
N ILE A 346 26.16 0.85 -19.10
CA ILE A 346 26.29 0.87 -17.65
C ILE A 346 27.77 1.00 -17.27
N LEU A 347 28.09 1.93 -16.36
CA LEU A 347 29.42 2.13 -15.79
C LEU A 347 29.41 1.81 -14.30
N LEU A 348 30.25 0.85 -13.90
CA LEU A 348 30.62 0.66 -12.50
C LEU A 348 31.95 1.38 -12.22
N VAL A 349 31.98 2.23 -11.20
CA VAL A 349 33.19 2.94 -10.74
C VAL A 349 33.58 2.40 -9.37
N THR A 350 34.73 1.74 -9.28
CA THR A 350 35.27 1.15 -8.04
C THR A 350 36.65 1.72 -7.69
N ALA A 351 37.12 1.45 -6.47
CA ALA A 351 38.40 1.96 -6.01
C ALA A 351 39.53 1.01 -6.41
N HIS A 352 39.32 -0.30 -6.25
CA HIS A 352 40.37 -1.31 -6.39
C HIS A 352 39.93 -2.52 -7.21
N PRO A 353 40.89 -3.34 -7.69
CA PRO A 353 40.60 -4.60 -8.36
C PRO A 353 40.15 -5.68 -7.36
N ASP A 354 38.90 -6.15 -7.46
CA ASP A 354 38.18 -7.13 -6.62
C ASP A 354 36.80 -6.60 -6.16
N ASP A 355 36.70 -5.28 -5.96
CA ASP A 355 35.48 -4.58 -5.55
C ASP A 355 34.25 -4.97 -6.39
N GLU A 356 34.46 -5.16 -7.70
CA GLU A 356 33.40 -5.42 -8.67
C GLU A 356 32.67 -6.74 -8.39
N THR A 357 33.39 -7.73 -7.85
CA THR A 357 32.83 -9.03 -7.49
C THR A 357 32.59 -9.17 -6.00
N LEU A 358 33.37 -8.49 -5.15
CA LEU A 358 33.20 -8.54 -3.70
C LEU A 358 31.93 -7.81 -3.23
N PHE A 359 31.59 -6.68 -3.87
CA PHE A 359 30.48 -5.81 -3.43
C PHE A 359 29.39 -5.62 -4.49
N PHE A 360 29.75 -5.62 -5.78
CA PHE A 360 28.83 -5.24 -6.86
C PHE A 360 28.33 -6.41 -7.73
N SER A 361 28.52 -7.65 -7.27
CA SER A 361 28.12 -8.86 -8.00
C SER A 361 26.68 -8.82 -8.56
N PRO A 362 25.63 -8.47 -7.77
CA PRO A 362 24.26 -8.40 -8.31
C PRO A 362 24.10 -7.34 -9.41
N THR A 363 24.74 -6.18 -9.26
CA THR A 363 24.63 -5.05 -10.20
C THR A 363 25.45 -5.25 -11.48
N ILE A 364 26.69 -5.73 -11.39
CA ILE A 364 27.57 -5.91 -12.57
C ILE A 364 27.12 -7.07 -13.48
N THR A 365 26.40 -8.03 -12.91
CA THR A 365 25.82 -9.16 -13.66
C THR A 365 24.38 -8.92 -14.11
N TYR A 366 23.77 -7.80 -13.73
CA TYR A 366 22.43 -7.42 -14.17
C TYR A 366 22.39 -7.29 -15.70
N ARG A 367 21.38 -7.91 -16.34
CA ARG A 367 21.21 -7.97 -17.81
C ARG A 367 22.45 -8.42 -18.60
N GLN A 368 23.34 -9.22 -18.00
CA GLN A 368 24.57 -9.70 -18.65
C GLN A 368 24.38 -10.54 -19.94
N ASN A 369 23.16 -11.05 -20.18
CA ASN A 369 22.84 -11.84 -21.37
C ASN A 369 22.14 -11.01 -22.45
N ASP A 370 21.91 -9.71 -22.21
CA ASP A 370 21.34 -8.81 -23.20
C ASP A 370 22.45 -8.26 -24.10
N ALA A 371 22.40 -8.62 -25.39
CA ALA A 371 23.42 -8.21 -26.36
C ALA A 371 23.47 -6.70 -26.60
N ASN A 372 22.36 -6.00 -26.31
CA ASN A 372 22.23 -4.55 -26.47
C ASN A 372 22.75 -3.76 -25.28
N VAL A 373 23.09 -4.42 -24.17
CA VAL A 373 23.60 -3.76 -22.96
C VAL A 373 25.11 -3.92 -22.90
N LYS A 374 25.81 -2.78 -22.93
CA LYS A 374 27.25 -2.68 -22.72
C LYS A 374 27.51 -2.34 -21.26
N ARG A 375 28.40 -3.10 -20.63
CA ARG A 375 28.84 -2.90 -19.25
C ARG A 375 30.31 -2.49 -19.28
N SER A 376 30.68 -1.62 -18.36
CA SER A 376 32.01 -1.00 -18.30
C SER A 376 32.43 -0.91 -16.84
N LEU A 377 33.72 -1.10 -16.61
CA LEU A 377 34.33 -1.05 -15.29
C LEU A 377 35.47 -0.05 -15.33
N LEU A 378 35.39 0.96 -14.47
CA LEU A 378 36.47 1.91 -14.20
C LEU A 378 36.95 1.70 -12.77
N VAL A 379 38.18 1.22 -12.63
CA VAL A 379 38.86 1.03 -11.35
C VAL A 379 39.89 2.14 -11.19
N ILE A 380 39.73 2.96 -10.15
CA ILE A 380 40.50 4.19 -9.98
C ILE A 380 41.97 3.95 -9.60
N SER A 381 42.27 2.80 -8.99
CA SER A 381 43.63 2.43 -8.59
C SER A 381 43.94 0.99 -8.91
N SER A 382 45.22 0.68 -9.17
CA SER A 382 45.72 -0.67 -9.38
C SER A 382 45.72 -1.53 -8.10
N GLY A 383 45.40 -0.94 -6.94
CA GLY A 383 45.37 -1.65 -5.66
C GLY A 383 46.77 -2.06 -5.18
N ASN A 384 47.78 -1.25 -5.51
CA ASN A 384 49.19 -1.56 -5.32
C ASN A 384 49.72 -1.30 -3.90
N TYR A 385 48.86 -1.19 -2.89
CA TYR A 385 49.29 -0.92 -1.51
C TYR A 385 50.31 -1.95 -0.99
N ASP A 386 50.12 -3.23 -1.34
CA ASP A 386 51.02 -4.34 -0.97
C ASP A 386 52.08 -4.67 -2.05
N GLY A 387 52.26 -3.82 -3.06
CA GLY A 387 53.22 -4.06 -4.16
C GLY A 387 52.75 -5.10 -5.19
N LEU A 388 51.45 -5.42 -5.25
CA LEU A 388 50.84 -6.44 -6.12
C LEU A 388 50.04 -5.85 -7.29
N GLY A 389 50.22 -4.57 -7.62
CA GLY A 389 49.43 -3.83 -8.62
C GLY A 389 49.35 -4.55 -9.97
N ASP A 390 50.48 -4.87 -10.60
CA ASP A 390 50.51 -5.54 -11.92
C ASP A 390 49.75 -6.87 -11.94
N LYS A 391 49.86 -7.63 -10.84
CA LYS A 391 49.12 -8.88 -10.67
C LYS A 391 47.62 -8.59 -10.57
N ARG A 392 47.20 -7.68 -9.70
CA ARG A 392 45.80 -7.30 -9.51
C ARG A 392 45.14 -6.74 -10.76
N GLN A 393 45.90 -5.99 -11.58
CA GLN A 393 45.42 -5.53 -12.89
C GLN A 393 45.15 -6.72 -13.84
N SER A 394 46.05 -7.70 -13.86
CA SER A 394 45.87 -8.92 -14.67
C SER A 394 44.67 -9.73 -14.18
N GLU A 395 44.54 -9.91 -12.86
CA GLU A 395 43.41 -10.59 -12.21
C GLU A 395 42.06 -9.90 -12.54
N LEU A 396 42.02 -8.55 -12.53
CA LEU A 396 40.86 -7.77 -12.93
C LEU A 396 40.44 -8.03 -14.37
N HIS A 397 41.38 -8.04 -15.31
CA HIS A 397 41.08 -8.26 -16.71
C HIS A 397 40.50 -9.67 -16.93
N SER A 398 41.03 -10.68 -16.24
CA SER A 398 40.45 -12.03 -16.22
C SER A 398 39.05 -12.04 -15.57
N SER A 399 38.82 -11.30 -14.49
CA SER A 399 37.49 -11.13 -13.88
C SER A 399 36.50 -10.49 -14.86
N CYS A 400 36.90 -9.43 -15.56
CA CYS A 400 36.11 -8.76 -16.60
C CYS A 400 35.72 -9.70 -17.74
N GLU A 401 36.62 -10.60 -18.16
CA GLU A 401 36.32 -11.63 -19.16
C GLU A 401 35.20 -12.57 -18.69
N GLN A 402 35.27 -13.06 -17.43
CA GLN A 402 34.22 -13.88 -16.83
C GLN A 402 32.88 -13.13 -16.74
N LEU A 403 32.92 -11.82 -16.48
CA LEU A 403 31.74 -10.95 -16.43
C LEU A 403 31.22 -10.52 -17.82
N ARG A 404 31.93 -10.91 -18.89
CA ARG A 404 31.67 -10.52 -20.29
C ARG A 404 31.70 -9.01 -20.51
N ILE A 405 32.67 -8.35 -19.89
CA ILE A 405 33.01 -6.95 -20.13
C ILE A 405 34.14 -6.92 -21.14
N SER A 406 33.98 -6.13 -22.21
CA SER A 406 34.99 -6.05 -23.25
C SER A 406 36.26 -5.38 -22.74
N LYS A 407 37.42 -5.80 -23.27
CA LYS A 407 38.73 -5.33 -22.78
C LYS A 407 38.89 -3.80 -22.88
N ASP A 408 38.31 -3.18 -23.89
CA ASP A 408 38.29 -1.73 -24.10
C ASP A 408 37.38 -0.96 -23.12
N ARG A 409 36.54 -1.68 -22.37
CA ARG A 409 35.59 -1.16 -21.36
C ARG A 409 35.88 -1.65 -19.95
N CYS A 410 37.02 -2.31 -19.74
CA CYS A 410 37.53 -2.71 -18.42
C CYS A 410 38.85 -1.99 -18.22
N VAL A 411 38.84 -0.90 -17.45
CA VAL A 411 40.01 -0.04 -17.25
C VAL A 411 40.36 0.02 -15.78
N VAL A 412 41.64 -0.18 -15.51
CA VAL A 412 42.28 0.08 -14.22
C VAL A 412 43.30 1.19 -14.42
N LEU A 413 43.23 2.21 -13.57
CA LEU A 413 44.13 3.35 -13.61
C LEU A 413 45.28 3.14 -12.63
N ASP A 414 46.42 3.73 -12.96
CA ASP A 414 47.62 3.72 -12.12
C ASP A 414 48.22 5.13 -12.06
N ILE A 415 47.43 6.05 -11.47
CA ILE A 415 47.75 7.47 -11.35
C ILE A 415 48.43 7.70 -9.99
N ALA A 416 49.53 8.47 -9.96
CA ALA A 416 50.34 8.65 -8.76
C ALA A 416 49.56 9.26 -7.58
N GLU A 417 48.65 10.20 -7.86
CA GLU A 417 47.84 10.91 -6.88
C GLU A 417 46.65 10.08 -6.37
N LEU A 418 46.30 9.00 -7.09
CA LEU A 418 45.16 8.12 -6.81
C LEU A 418 45.61 6.69 -6.48
N GLN A 419 46.81 6.55 -5.92
CA GLN A 419 47.32 5.26 -5.46
C GLN A 419 46.55 4.75 -4.24
N ASP A 420 46.47 3.42 -4.13
CA ASP A 420 45.80 2.75 -3.03
C ASP A 420 46.48 3.07 -1.69
N ASN A 421 45.78 3.81 -0.84
CA ASN A 421 46.23 4.10 0.50
C ASN A 421 45.04 4.18 1.48
N PRO A 422 44.90 3.26 2.43
CA PRO A 422 43.76 3.21 3.36
C PRO A 422 43.68 4.41 4.32
N LYS A 423 44.64 5.34 4.28
CA LYS A 423 44.70 6.55 5.12
C LYS A 423 44.59 7.85 4.33
N GLN A 424 44.58 7.82 3.00
CA GLN A 424 44.63 9.02 2.18
C GLN A 424 43.31 9.26 1.45
N TRP A 425 42.77 10.47 1.57
CA TRP A 425 41.61 10.89 0.78
C TRP A 425 42.07 11.27 -0.63
N TRP A 426 41.42 10.74 -1.66
CA TRP A 426 41.71 11.09 -3.05
C TRP A 426 41.07 12.41 -3.44
N ASN A 427 41.69 13.13 -4.38
CA ASN A 427 41.16 14.38 -4.88
C ASN A 427 39.85 14.14 -5.67
N GLU A 428 38.75 14.73 -5.17
CA GLU A 428 37.41 14.56 -5.74
C GLU A 428 37.27 15.15 -7.15
N ASP A 429 38.00 16.22 -7.48
CA ASP A 429 38.00 16.81 -8.82
C ASP A 429 38.66 15.88 -9.83
N MET A 430 39.76 15.22 -9.45
CA MET A 430 40.40 14.22 -10.31
C MET A 430 39.47 13.04 -10.59
N VAL A 431 38.79 12.52 -9.55
CA VAL A 431 37.82 11.44 -9.73
C VAL A 431 36.64 11.90 -10.59
N LYS A 432 36.11 13.11 -10.37
CA LYS A 432 35.06 13.71 -11.20
C LYS A 432 35.48 13.78 -12.67
N ASP A 433 36.67 14.28 -12.96
CA ASP A 433 37.16 14.48 -14.32
C ASP A 433 37.37 13.14 -15.04
N LEU A 434 37.84 12.12 -14.31
CA LEU A 434 37.92 10.75 -14.81
C LEU A 434 36.53 10.20 -15.14
N VAL A 435 35.57 10.31 -14.22
CA VAL A 435 34.18 9.86 -14.44
C VAL A 435 33.58 10.57 -15.65
N SER A 436 33.78 11.88 -15.78
CA SER A 436 33.34 12.66 -16.94
C SER A 436 33.96 12.15 -18.24
N THR A 437 35.28 11.93 -18.24
CA THR A 437 36.02 11.44 -19.42
C THR A 437 35.49 10.08 -19.88
N TYR A 438 35.30 9.14 -18.96
CA TYR A 438 34.81 7.81 -19.29
C TYR A 438 33.31 7.77 -19.59
N LYS A 439 32.50 8.65 -18.99
CA LYS A 439 31.10 8.83 -19.37
C LYS A 439 30.99 9.20 -20.84
N GLU A 440 31.77 10.18 -21.31
CA GLU A 440 31.72 10.60 -22.71
C GLU A 440 32.30 9.54 -23.64
N LYS A 441 33.45 8.96 -23.30
CA LYS A 441 34.12 7.92 -24.09
C LYS A 441 33.22 6.71 -24.36
N TRP A 442 32.41 6.32 -23.37
CA TRP A 442 31.61 5.10 -23.42
C TRP A 442 30.12 5.36 -23.60
N HIS A 443 29.71 6.63 -23.77
CA HIS A 443 28.32 7.07 -23.85
C HIS A 443 27.46 6.44 -22.75
N VAL A 444 27.87 6.65 -21.49
CA VAL A 444 27.25 6.02 -20.32
C VAL A 444 25.91 6.67 -19.99
N ASP A 445 24.90 5.84 -19.74
CA ASP A 445 23.54 6.25 -19.35
C ASP A 445 23.15 5.82 -17.92
N LEU A 446 23.97 5.02 -17.24
CA LEU A 446 23.81 4.65 -15.83
C LEU A 446 25.16 4.50 -15.13
N ILE A 447 25.34 5.17 -13.98
CA ILE A 447 26.55 5.07 -13.14
C ILE A 447 26.22 4.35 -11.83
N ILE A 448 27.11 3.45 -11.40
CA ILE A 448 27.01 2.73 -10.13
C ILE A 448 28.32 2.90 -9.37
N THR A 449 28.26 3.16 -8.06
CA THR A 449 29.45 3.27 -7.20
C THR A 449 29.12 3.06 -5.71
N PHE A 450 30.05 3.35 -4.82
CA PHE A 450 29.88 3.29 -3.36
C PHE A 450 29.03 4.45 -2.81
N ASP A 451 28.40 4.23 -1.67
CA ASP A 451 27.87 5.34 -0.87
C ASP A 451 28.97 6.02 -0.01
N ASN A 452 28.56 7.04 0.75
CA ASN A 452 29.42 7.79 1.65
C ASN A 452 30.03 6.95 2.80
N GLY A 453 29.51 5.75 3.05
CA GLY A 453 30.02 4.81 4.04
C GLY A 453 31.16 3.93 3.51
N GLY A 454 31.34 3.82 2.19
CA GLY A 454 32.46 3.09 1.59
C GLY A 454 32.50 1.62 2.01
N ILE A 455 31.34 0.98 2.12
CA ILE A 455 31.09 -0.39 2.62
C ILE A 455 31.47 -0.56 4.09
N SER A 456 32.77 -0.56 4.39
CA SER A 456 33.35 -0.76 5.72
C SER A 456 34.09 0.48 6.23
N GLY A 457 33.88 1.64 5.60
CA GLY A 457 34.58 2.88 5.94
C GLY A 457 35.88 3.12 5.18
N HIS A 458 36.21 2.31 4.16
CA HIS A 458 37.46 2.44 3.42
C HIS A 458 37.56 3.82 2.75
N ILE A 459 38.67 4.52 2.99
CA ILE A 459 38.80 5.94 2.61
C ILE A 459 38.75 6.15 1.09
N ASN A 460 39.39 5.28 0.30
CA ASN A 460 39.34 5.34 -1.15
C ASN A 460 37.92 5.14 -1.70
N HIS A 461 37.15 4.20 -1.14
CA HIS A 461 35.76 3.96 -1.58
C HIS A 461 34.90 5.20 -1.34
N ARG A 462 35.09 5.85 -0.18
CA ARG A 462 34.41 7.09 0.18
C ARG A 462 34.85 8.26 -0.72
N SER A 463 36.13 8.31 -1.09
CA SER A 463 36.66 9.31 -2.01
C SER A 463 36.09 9.14 -3.43
N VAL A 464 35.95 7.89 -3.91
CA VAL A 464 35.26 7.59 -5.17
C VAL A 464 33.79 8.03 -5.11
N SER A 465 33.09 7.71 -4.02
CA SER A 465 31.71 8.15 -3.80
C SER A 465 31.57 9.68 -3.86
N ALA A 466 32.49 10.40 -3.20
CA ALA A 466 32.50 11.86 -3.20
C ALA A 466 32.77 12.45 -4.60
N GLY A 467 33.75 11.92 -5.34
CA GLY A 467 34.02 12.35 -6.72
C GLY A 467 32.86 12.11 -7.69
N VAL A 468 32.23 10.92 -7.64
CA VAL A 468 31.03 10.62 -8.45
C VAL A 468 29.87 11.52 -8.05
N ARG A 469 29.65 11.77 -6.76
CA ARG A 469 28.62 12.70 -6.28
C ARG A 469 28.87 14.12 -6.80
N LYS A 470 30.12 14.58 -6.74
CA LYS A 470 30.53 15.90 -7.24
C LYS A 470 30.29 16.00 -8.75
N TYR A 471 30.61 14.96 -9.52
CA TYR A 471 30.28 14.89 -10.94
C TYR A 471 28.77 15.06 -11.19
N VAL A 472 27.92 14.25 -10.53
CA VAL A 472 26.46 14.30 -10.74
C VAL A 472 25.86 15.65 -10.31
N GLN A 473 26.36 16.25 -9.23
CA GLN A 473 25.85 17.53 -8.72
C GLN A 473 26.31 18.75 -9.55
N SER A 474 27.43 18.65 -10.26
CA SER A 474 27.99 19.77 -11.03
C SER A 474 27.78 19.66 -12.54
N THR A 475 27.18 18.56 -13.02
CA THR A 475 26.91 18.31 -14.43
C THR A 475 25.39 18.19 -14.65
N PRO A 476 24.74 19.18 -15.30
CA PRO A 476 23.28 19.17 -15.52
C PRO A 476 22.75 17.92 -16.23
N ASP A 477 23.51 17.40 -17.20
CA ASP A 477 23.12 16.23 -18.02
C ASP A 477 23.77 14.92 -17.52
N ALA A 478 24.07 14.84 -16.22
CA ALA A 478 24.62 13.62 -15.66
C ALA A 478 23.61 12.46 -15.78
N PRO A 479 24.05 11.25 -16.19
CA PRO A 479 23.20 10.07 -16.17
C PRO A 479 22.78 9.73 -14.74
N ALA A 480 21.72 8.91 -14.61
CA ALA A 480 21.29 8.41 -13.30
C ALA A 480 22.45 7.70 -12.60
N ALA A 481 22.64 8.00 -11.32
CA ALA A 481 23.71 7.43 -10.50
C ALA A 481 23.13 6.75 -9.25
N TYR A 482 23.54 5.50 -9.01
CA TYR A 482 23.15 4.72 -7.84
C TYR A 482 24.36 4.37 -6.99
N MET A 483 24.16 4.41 -5.68
CA MET A 483 25.20 4.13 -4.69
C MET A 483 24.84 2.89 -3.89
N LEU A 484 25.81 1.97 -3.75
CA LEU A 484 25.66 0.78 -2.95
C LEU A 484 25.62 1.15 -1.46
N GLN A 485 24.49 0.86 -0.82
CA GLN A 485 24.25 1.19 0.57
C GLN A 485 25.15 0.35 1.50
N SER A 486 25.92 1.04 2.34
CA SER A 486 26.73 0.43 3.40
C SER A 486 25.84 -0.12 4.51
N THR A 487 26.12 -1.34 4.95
CA THR A 487 25.39 -2.03 6.02
C THR A 487 26.31 -2.44 7.18
N PRO A 488 25.78 -2.63 8.40
CA PRO A 488 26.54 -3.16 9.53
C PRO A 488 27.21 -4.50 9.25
N LEU A 489 28.32 -4.79 9.95
CA LEU A 489 29.13 -5.99 9.73
C LEU A 489 28.32 -7.30 9.79
N LEU A 490 27.43 -7.44 10.78
CA LEU A 490 26.59 -8.63 10.94
C LEU A 490 25.74 -8.92 9.70
N ARG A 491 25.25 -7.87 9.03
CA ARG A 491 24.42 -7.97 7.83
C ARG A 491 25.21 -8.46 6.61
N LYS A 492 26.48 -8.08 6.49
CA LYS A 492 27.36 -8.51 5.39
C LYS A 492 27.63 -10.02 5.41
N TYR A 493 27.74 -10.60 6.61
CA TYR A 493 28.10 -12.01 6.79
C TYR A 493 26.91 -12.91 7.16
N SER A 494 25.68 -12.40 7.17
CA SER A 494 24.48 -13.19 7.49
C SER A 494 23.91 -13.97 6.30
N SER A 495 24.56 -13.94 5.13
CA SER A 495 24.12 -14.67 3.92
C SER A 495 22.64 -14.34 3.58
N LEU A 496 21.85 -15.33 3.15
CA LEU A 496 20.44 -15.17 2.80
C LEU A 496 19.58 -14.57 3.92
N LEU A 497 20.00 -14.66 5.19
CA LEU A 497 19.26 -14.04 6.31
C LEU A 497 19.21 -12.51 6.17
N ASP A 498 20.19 -11.89 5.51
CA ASP A 498 20.19 -10.44 5.27
C ASP A 498 19.06 -9.98 4.33
N LEU A 499 18.48 -10.89 3.54
CA LEU A 499 17.36 -10.55 2.67
C LEU A 499 16.15 -10.05 3.46
N ILE A 500 15.96 -10.51 4.69
CA ILE A 500 14.85 -10.05 5.54
C ILE A 500 15.00 -8.54 5.81
N PRO A 501 16.06 -8.04 6.50
CA PRO A 501 16.21 -6.60 6.73
C PRO A 501 16.42 -5.79 5.45
N THR A 502 17.04 -6.35 4.39
CA THR A 502 17.16 -5.68 3.08
C THR A 502 15.81 -5.47 2.40
N SER A 503 14.84 -6.38 2.60
CA SER A 503 13.51 -6.27 1.98
C SER A 503 12.58 -5.30 2.69
N ILE A 504 12.83 -4.96 3.97
CA ILE A 504 11.93 -4.10 4.77
C ILE A 504 11.66 -2.74 4.09
N PRO A 505 12.67 -1.98 3.62
CA PRO A 505 12.43 -0.71 2.93
C PRO A 505 11.68 -0.85 1.59
N PHE A 506 11.61 -2.07 1.05
CA PHE A 506 10.92 -2.40 -0.19
C PHE A 506 9.60 -3.14 0.05
N ALA A 507 9.18 -3.37 1.30
CA ALA A 507 8.04 -4.23 1.63
C ALA A 507 6.76 -3.85 0.86
N TRP A 508 6.45 -2.55 0.78
CA TRP A 508 5.31 -2.05 0.02
C TRP A 508 5.47 -2.23 -1.50
N ARG A 509 6.69 -2.06 -2.03
CA ARG A 509 6.99 -2.28 -3.46
C ARG A 509 6.89 -3.75 -3.83
N ILE A 510 7.38 -4.64 -2.97
CA ILE A 510 7.28 -6.10 -3.12
C ILE A 510 5.82 -6.52 -3.07
N LEU A 511 5.04 -6.00 -2.12
CA LEU A 511 3.62 -6.28 -2.02
C LEU A 511 2.87 -5.80 -3.27
N LYS A 512 3.09 -4.56 -3.72
CA LYS A 512 2.56 -4.07 -5.00
C LYS A 512 2.97 -4.96 -6.18
N ALA A 513 4.23 -5.40 -6.20
CA ALA A 513 4.75 -6.27 -7.26
C ALA A 513 4.10 -7.64 -7.33
N LEU A 514 3.65 -8.15 -6.19
CA LEU A 514 2.88 -9.39 -6.12
C LEU A 514 1.42 -9.23 -6.52
N LEU A 515 0.83 -8.05 -6.30
CA LEU A 515 -0.62 -7.83 -6.40
C LEU A 515 -1.08 -7.08 -7.66
N THR A 516 -0.18 -6.35 -8.32
CA THR A 516 -0.55 -5.44 -9.41
C THR A 516 0.48 -5.48 -10.54
N THR A 517 0.06 -5.19 -11.76
CA THR A 517 0.97 -5.01 -12.90
C THR A 517 1.44 -3.56 -12.99
N PRO A 518 2.71 -3.30 -13.36
CA PRO A 518 3.21 -1.94 -13.49
C PRO A 518 2.59 -1.25 -14.73
N VAL A 519 2.18 0.02 -14.59
CA VAL A 519 1.69 0.83 -15.72
C VAL A 519 2.81 1.06 -16.74
N GLY A 520 2.54 0.77 -18.02
CA GLY A 520 3.46 1.08 -19.14
C GLY A 520 3.99 -0.11 -19.95
N ARG A 521 3.71 -1.37 -19.57
CA ARG A 521 3.88 -2.51 -20.51
C ARG A 521 2.53 -2.82 -21.16
N GLN A 522 2.44 -2.62 -22.47
CA GLN A 522 1.27 -2.99 -23.26
C GLN A 522 1.00 -4.50 -23.15
N GLY A 523 -0.25 -4.85 -22.87
CA GLY A 523 -0.76 -6.20 -23.04
C GLY A 523 -1.10 -6.91 -21.74
N GLU A 524 -2.24 -6.58 -21.15
CA GLU A 524 -3.20 -7.57 -20.61
C GLU A 524 -4.43 -6.83 -20.08
N HIS A 525 -5.55 -6.95 -20.79
CA HIS A 525 -6.78 -6.18 -20.59
C HIS A 525 -7.56 -6.48 -19.28
N ASN A 526 -7.00 -7.24 -18.33
CA ASN A 526 -7.72 -7.73 -17.13
C ASN A 526 -6.86 -7.76 -15.84
N THR A 527 -5.84 -6.91 -15.70
CA THR A 527 -5.00 -6.88 -14.47
C THR A 527 -5.15 -5.56 -13.70
N VAL A 528 -5.14 -5.62 -12.37
CA VAL A 528 -5.13 -4.41 -11.52
C VAL A 528 -3.78 -3.71 -11.72
N HIS A 529 -3.82 -2.49 -12.25
CA HIS A 529 -2.63 -1.73 -12.59
C HIS A 529 -2.20 -0.81 -11.43
N ASP A 530 -0.88 -0.71 -11.20
CA ASP A 530 -0.32 0.28 -10.28
C ASP A 530 -0.26 1.65 -10.96
N VAL A 531 -1.22 2.53 -10.64
CA VAL A 531 -1.34 3.89 -11.20
C VAL A 531 -0.19 4.84 -10.80
N VAL A 532 0.73 4.41 -9.93
CA VAL A 532 1.89 5.22 -9.55
C VAL A 532 2.89 5.26 -10.73
N PRO A 533 3.29 6.46 -11.20
CA PRO A 533 4.28 6.58 -12.26
C PRO A 533 5.59 5.88 -11.91
N LEU A 534 6.19 5.19 -12.88
CA LEU A 534 7.43 4.42 -12.65
C LEU A 534 8.59 5.30 -12.16
N SER A 535 8.59 6.59 -12.52
CA SER A 535 9.55 7.58 -12.05
C SER A 535 9.58 7.74 -10.52
N ALA A 536 8.45 7.49 -9.83
CA ALA A 536 8.37 7.54 -8.37
C ALA A 536 9.21 6.45 -7.68
N TYR A 537 9.55 5.37 -8.42
CA TYR A 537 10.35 4.27 -7.90
C TYR A 537 11.86 4.45 -8.11
N ASN A 538 12.28 5.50 -8.84
CA ASN A 538 13.68 5.73 -9.22
C ASN A 538 14.64 6.00 -8.07
N ASN A 539 14.17 6.32 -6.86
CA ASN A 539 15.04 6.67 -5.74
C ASN A 539 15.82 5.48 -5.13
N LYS A 540 15.44 4.22 -5.37
CA LYS A 540 16.10 3.03 -4.81
C LYS A 540 15.95 1.81 -5.71
N ALA A 541 16.98 0.97 -5.74
CA ALA A 541 16.99 -0.30 -6.46
C ALA A 541 17.25 -1.48 -5.50
N LEU A 542 16.56 -2.60 -5.73
CA LEU A 542 16.78 -3.88 -5.06
C LEU A 542 17.06 -4.94 -6.11
N ILE A 543 18.32 -5.39 -6.19
CA ILE A 543 18.78 -6.37 -7.18
C ILE A 543 19.33 -7.58 -6.43
N VAL A 544 18.76 -8.76 -6.70
CA VAL A 544 19.16 -10.03 -6.09
C VAL A 544 19.70 -10.96 -7.16
N SER A 545 20.90 -11.50 -6.95
CA SER A 545 21.50 -12.47 -7.87
C SER A 545 20.69 -13.76 -7.91
N SER A 546 20.30 -14.19 -9.11
CA SER A 546 19.91 -15.58 -9.37
C SER A 546 21.07 -16.55 -9.12
N TRP A 547 20.77 -17.84 -8.98
CA TRP A 547 21.82 -18.87 -8.89
C TRP A 547 22.80 -18.84 -10.08
N ARG A 548 22.29 -18.52 -11.28
CA ARG A 548 23.12 -18.43 -12.49
C ARG A 548 24.10 -17.26 -12.41
N THR A 549 23.63 -16.08 -12.06
CA THR A 549 24.47 -14.87 -11.95
C THR A 549 25.43 -14.95 -10.76
N TYR A 550 25.02 -15.61 -9.67
CA TYR A 550 25.90 -15.94 -8.55
C TYR A 550 27.09 -16.81 -8.99
N ARG A 551 26.86 -17.87 -9.79
CA ARG A 551 27.97 -18.71 -10.29
C ARG A 551 28.93 -17.94 -11.18
N VAL A 552 28.43 -17.05 -12.04
CA VAL A 552 29.28 -16.16 -12.85
C VAL A 552 30.13 -15.26 -11.94
N SER A 553 29.50 -14.65 -10.94
CA SER A 553 30.19 -13.78 -9.97
C SER A 553 31.27 -14.53 -9.19
N ARG A 554 31.01 -15.79 -8.82
CA ARG A 554 32.01 -16.66 -8.15
C ARG A 554 33.18 -17.03 -9.06
N ALA A 555 32.94 -17.26 -10.35
CA ALA A 555 33.99 -17.53 -11.34
C ALA A 555 34.85 -16.29 -11.63
N ALA A 556 34.24 -15.11 -11.63
CA ALA A 556 34.94 -13.83 -11.73
C ALA A 556 35.78 -13.55 -10.47
N PHE A 557 35.19 -13.72 -9.27
CA PHE A 557 35.91 -13.56 -8.00
C PHE A 557 37.08 -14.54 -7.86
N SER A 558 36.96 -15.76 -8.40
CA SER A 558 38.06 -16.74 -8.38
C SER A 558 39.25 -16.35 -9.27
N GLN A 559 39.18 -15.26 -10.03
CA GLN A 559 40.33 -14.72 -10.75
C GLN A 559 41.23 -13.85 -9.85
N HIS A 560 40.72 -13.40 -8.69
CA HIS A 560 41.45 -12.56 -7.73
C HIS A 560 42.22 -13.40 -6.71
N ASP A 561 43.17 -14.21 -7.18
CA ASP A 561 43.97 -15.10 -6.34
C ASP A 561 44.76 -14.34 -5.26
N SER A 562 45.15 -13.08 -5.53
CA SER A 562 45.83 -12.22 -4.55
C SER A 562 44.98 -11.92 -3.32
N GLN A 563 43.65 -12.01 -3.42
CA GLN A 563 42.69 -11.64 -2.37
C GLN A 563 42.10 -12.84 -1.63
N LEU A 564 42.47 -14.07 -2.02
CA LEU A 564 42.03 -15.29 -1.32
C LEU A 564 42.86 -15.50 -0.05
N THR A 565 42.22 -15.35 1.11
CA THR A 565 42.84 -15.56 2.44
C THR A 565 43.20 -17.02 2.73
N ILE A 566 42.69 -17.98 1.96
CA ILE A 566 43.07 -19.40 2.05
C ILE A 566 43.88 -19.75 0.80
N ARG A 567 45.21 -19.75 0.92
CA ARG A 567 46.09 -20.28 -0.13
C ARG A 567 45.75 -21.76 -0.35
N ARG A 568 45.46 -22.13 -1.60
CA ARG A 568 45.46 -23.52 -2.08
C ARG A 568 46.85 -24.21 -2.04
N LYS A 569 47.83 -23.62 -1.33
CA LYS A 569 49.22 -24.13 -1.27
C LYS A 569 49.46 -25.19 -0.21
N ASP A 570 48.50 -25.45 0.69
CA ASP A 570 48.68 -26.39 1.80
C ASP A 570 47.81 -27.67 1.67
N ILE A 571 47.30 -27.97 0.47
CA ILE A 571 46.61 -29.25 0.20
C ILE A 571 47.12 -29.81 -1.14
N VAL A 572 48.34 -30.33 -1.14
CA VAL A 572 48.81 -31.41 -2.03
C VAL A 572 49.57 -32.40 -1.17
#